data_AF-A0A9D2CBJ2-F1
#
_entry.id   AF-A0A9D2CBJ2-F1
#
_cell.length_a   1.000
_cell.length_b   1.000
_cell.length_c   1.000
_cell.angle_alpha   90.00
_cell.angle_beta   90.00
_cell.angle_gamma   90.00
#
_symmetry.space_group_name_H-M   'P 1'
#
loop_
_entity.id
_entity.type
_entity.pdbx_description
1 polymer ?
#
loop_
_entity_poly.entity_id
_entity_poly.type
_entity_poly.pdbx_seq_one_letter_code
_entity_poly.pdbx_strand_id
1 'polypeptide(L)' 'MGGFAANVASHWWIILIIVLLVFGATRLPQLARGVGQSINILKKEVKSSKDDPDASEAQEDINSSTTESRSNDQQ' A
#
# COMPACT_ATOMS: atom_id res chain seq x y z
N MET A 1 -15.87 -31.79 19.97
CA MET A 1 -15.72 -31.13 18.64
C MET A 1 -15.49 -29.64 18.87
N GLY A 2 -14.24 -29.18 18.98
CA GLY A 2 -13.98 -27.76 19.31
C GLY A 2 -12.59 -27.22 18.92
N GLY A 3 -11.75 -28.01 18.23
CA GLY A 3 -10.36 -27.65 17.95
C GLY A 3 -10.13 -26.86 16.66
N PHE A 4 -11.12 -26.76 15.76
CA PHE A 4 -10.92 -26.16 14.45
C PHE A 4 -10.92 -24.62 14.49
N ALA A 5 -11.76 -23.99 15.31
CA ALA A 5 -11.88 -22.53 15.37
C ALA A 5 -10.64 -21.84 15.97
N ALA A 6 -10.02 -22.44 16.99
CA ALA A 6 -8.79 -21.92 17.59
C ALA A 6 -7.59 -22.02 16.64
N ASN A 7 -7.58 -23.04 15.78
CA ASN A 7 -6.54 -23.22 14.78
C ASN A 7 -6.74 -22.31 13.56
N VAL A 8 -7.98 -22.07 13.11
CA VAL A 8 -8.27 -21.20 11.95
C VAL A 8 -7.62 -19.82 12.07
N ALA A 9 -7.62 -19.22 13.26
CA ALA A 9 -6.94 -17.94 13.50
C ALA A 9 -5.41 -18.03 13.26
N SER A 10 -4.78 -19.13 13.67
CA SER A 10 -3.35 -19.38 13.45
C SER A 10 -3.02 -19.83 12.02
N HIS A 11 -3.98 -20.39 11.27
CA HIS A 11 -3.77 -20.90 9.91
C HIS A 11 -3.82 -19.81 8.83
N TRP A 12 -4.23 -18.58 9.16
CA TRP A 12 -4.14 -17.44 8.25
C TRP A 12 -2.73 -17.23 7.70
N TRP A 13 -1.70 -17.56 8.49
CA TRP A 13 -0.31 -17.56 8.04
C TRP A 13 -0.04 -18.52 6.88
N ILE A 14 -0.68 -19.68 6.85
CA ILE A 14 -0.52 -20.65 5.75
C ILE A 14 -1.03 -20.06 4.44
N ILE A 15 -2.18 -19.37 4.49
CA ILE A 15 -2.80 -18.74 3.32
C ILE A 15 -1.93 -17.59 2.83
N LEU A 16 -1.44 -16.75 3.75
CA LEU A 16 -0.56 -15.63 3.41
C LEU A 16 0.73 -16.12 2.71
N ILE A 17 1.37 -17.17 3.24
CA ILE A 17 2.56 -17.77 2.63
C ILE A 17 2.27 -18.31 1.24
N ILE A 18 1.15 -19.00 1.04
CA ILE A 18 0.75 -19.55 -0.27
C ILE A 18 0.52 -18.42 -1.29
N VAL A 19 -0.19 -17.36 -0.89
CA VAL A 19 -0.40 -16.19 -1.77
C VAL A 19 0.95 -15.52 -2.09
N LEU A 20 1.86 -15.40 -1.12
CA LEU A 20 3.20 -14.85 -1.35
C LEU A 20 4.06 -15.74 -2.25
N LEU A 21 3.85 -17.06 -2.26
CA LEU A 21 4.53 -18.00 -3.16
C LEU A 21 4.02 -17.86 -4.61
N VAL A 22 2.71 -17.74 -4.79
CA VAL A 22 2.08 -17.62 -6.12
C VAL A 22 2.28 -16.23 -6.71
N PHE A 23 2.09 -15.19 -5.91
CA PHE A 23 2.23 -13.81 -6.36
C PHE A 23 3.65 -13.28 -6.23
N GLY A 24 4.47 -13.78 -5.31
CA GLY A 24 5.82 -13.28 -5.02
C GLY A 24 5.84 -12.15 -3.99
N ALA A 25 6.98 -11.98 -3.31
CA ALA A 25 7.17 -10.99 -2.25
C ALA A 25 7.06 -9.53 -2.70
N THR A 26 7.21 -9.25 -4.00
CA THR A 26 7.21 -7.88 -4.56
C THR A 26 5.85 -7.46 -5.14
N ARG A 27 4.98 -8.40 -5.51
CA ARG A 27 3.74 -8.10 -6.25
C ARG A 27 2.57 -7.75 -5.34
N LEU A 28 2.45 -8.41 -4.19
CA LEU A 28 1.47 -8.10 -3.15
C LEU A 28 1.58 -6.64 -2.65
N PRO A 29 2.76 -6.15 -2.23
CA PRO A 29 2.92 -4.76 -1.81
C PRO A 29 2.76 -3.76 -2.96
N GLN A 30 3.19 -4.12 -4.18
CA GLN A 30 3.06 -3.25 -5.36
C GLN A 30 1.58 -3.01 -5.74
N LEU A 31 0.76 -4.07 -5.73
CA LEU A 31 -0.68 -3.98 -5.96
C LEU A 31 -1.39 -3.21 -4.83
N ALA A 32 -1.00 -3.48 -3.58
CA ALA A 32 -1.54 -2.76 -2.43
C ALA A 32 -1.24 -1.25 -2.48
N ARG A 33 -0.07 -0.83 -2.98
CA ARG A 33 0.25 0.59 -3.15
C ARG A 33 -0.66 1.28 -4.17
N GLY A 34 -0.90 0.66 -5.33
CA GLY A 34 -1.80 1.23 -6.35
C GLY A 34 -3.26 1.31 -5.89
N VAL A 35 -3.78 0.22 -5.30
CA VAL A 35 -5.16 0.19 -4.77
C VAL A 35 -5.32 1.11 -3.55
N GLY A 36 -4.30 1.17 -2.68
CA GLY A 36 -4.27 2.01 -1.50
C GLY A 36 -4.31 3.50 -1.82
N GLN A 37 -3.61 3.93 -2.88
CA GLN A 37 -3.68 5.31 -3.36
C GLN A 37 -5.10 5.68 -3.80
N SER A 38 -5.76 4.87 -4.63
CA SER A 38 -7.15 5.13 -5.05
C SER A 38 -8.10 5.24 -3.85
N ILE A 39 -8.01 4.31 -2.89
CA ILE A 39 -8.84 4.35 -1.68
C ILE A 39 -8.53 5.58 -0.82
N ASN A 40 -7.27 6.04 -0.76
CA ASN A 40 -6.88 7.22 0.00
C ASN A 40 -7.50 8.50 -0.56
N ILE A 41 -7.49 8.70 -1.90
CA ILE A 41 -8.15 9.85 -2.54
C ILE A 41 -9.65 9.83 -2.24
N LEU A 42 -10.31 8.68 -2.40
CA LEU A 42 -11.73 8.53 -2.12
C LEU A 42 -12.06 8.81 -0.65
N LYS A 43 -11.22 8.33 0.28
CA LYS A 43 -11.34 8.65 1.71
C LYS A 43 -11.17 10.15 1.98
N LYS A 44 -10.21 10.81 1.33
CA LYS A 44 -9.96 12.26 1.49
C LYS A 44 -11.15 13.07 1.01
N GLU A 45 -11.71 12.76 -0.17
CA GLU A 45 -12.89 13.44 -0.70
C GLU A 45 -14.13 13.23 0.17
N VAL A 46 -14.35 11.99 0.63
CA VAL A 46 -15.47 11.66 1.54
C VAL A 46 -15.31 12.30 2.92
N LYS A 47 -14.07 12.45 3.41
CA LYS A 47 -13.74 13.11 4.68
C LYS A 47 -13.89 14.64 4.58
N SER A 48 -13.39 15.25 3.51
CA SER A 48 -13.50 16.68 3.20
C SER A 48 -14.96 17.13 3.04
N SER A 49 -15.82 16.27 2.51
CA SER A 49 -17.28 16.53 2.46
C SER A 49 -17.97 16.51 3.84
N LYS A 50 -17.32 15.94 4.86
CA LYS A 50 -17.84 15.77 6.22
C LYS A 50 -17.26 16.81 7.18
N ASP A 51 -15.98 17.15 6.99
CA ASP A 51 -15.17 18.02 7.84
C ASP A 51 -14.20 18.81 6.93
N ASP A 52 -14.30 20.13 6.81
CA ASP A 52 -13.22 20.99 6.27
C ASP A 52 -13.22 22.33 7.00
N PRO A 53 -12.08 23.03 7.19
CA PRO A 53 -10.83 22.95 6.41
C PRO A 53 -9.54 22.74 7.22
N ASP A 54 -8.67 21.80 6.78
CA ASP A 54 -7.17 21.85 6.82
C ASP A 54 -6.59 20.42 6.73
N ALA A 55 -6.43 19.87 5.52
CA ALA A 55 -5.67 18.62 5.33
C ALA A 55 -5.21 18.41 3.88
N SER A 56 -4.14 19.11 3.47
CA SER A 56 -3.33 18.73 2.31
C SER A 56 -1.92 18.36 2.80
N GLU A 57 -1.62 17.06 2.92
CA GLU A 57 -0.87 16.27 1.93
C GLU A 57 0.65 16.38 2.06
N ALA A 58 1.28 15.27 2.46
CA ALA A 58 2.61 14.89 1.98
C ALA A 58 2.98 13.51 2.54
N GLN A 59 2.55 12.41 1.91
CA GLN A 59 3.27 11.13 1.89
C GLN A 59 2.76 10.36 0.66
N GLU A 60 3.56 9.85 -0.25
CA GLU A 60 4.99 9.90 -0.46
C GLU A 60 5.15 9.32 -1.87
N ASP A 61 5.86 10.03 -2.74
CA ASP A 61 6.24 9.54 -4.05
C ASP A 61 7.23 8.39 -3.86
N ILE A 62 6.73 7.16 -3.98
CA ILE A 62 7.57 5.96 -3.93
C ILE A 62 7.74 5.41 -5.36
N ASN A 63 8.09 6.26 -6.32
CA ASN A 63 8.91 5.87 -7.48
C ASN A 63 9.47 7.09 -8.25
N SER A 64 10.25 7.93 -7.59
CA SER A 64 11.16 8.86 -8.26
C SER A 64 12.60 8.38 -8.10
N SER A 65 12.90 7.15 -8.56
CA SER A 65 14.29 6.69 -8.76
C SER A 65 14.47 5.99 -10.10
N THR A 66 14.33 6.74 -11.19
CA THR A 66 15.07 6.45 -12.43
C THR A 66 15.37 7.76 -13.15
N THR A 67 16.62 8.21 -12.96
CA THR A 67 17.47 8.76 -14.02
C THR A 67 16.93 9.95 -14.83
N GLU A 68 17.06 11.16 -14.29
CA GLU A 68 17.28 12.34 -15.12
C GLU A 68 18.41 13.22 -14.56
N SER A 69 19.44 13.38 -15.40
CA SER A 69 20.24 14.57 -15.57
C SER A 69 21.12 15.07 -14.40
N ARG A 70 22.25 14.41 -14.18
CA ARG A 70 23.50 15.14 -13.84
C ARG A 70 24.08 15.74 -15.12
N SER A 71 23.36 16.70 -15.71
CA SER A 71 23.94 17.64 -16.66
C SER A 71 24.67 18.72 -15.86
N ASN A 72 25.99 18.74 -15.98
CA ASN A 72 26.74 19.95 -16.33
C ASN A 72 26.15 21.29 -15.84
N ASP A 73 26.56 21.74 -14.65
CA ASP A 73 26.81 23.15 -14.30
C ASP A 73 26.97 23.26 -12.78
N GLN A 74 28.19 23.14 -12.28
CA GLN A 74 28.64 23.87 -11.09
C GLN A 74 30.17 23.98 -11.13
N GLN A 75 30.60 25.17 -11.57
CA GLN A 75 31.72 25.98 -11.07
C GLN A 75 33.10 25.33 -10.87
#